data_AF-A0A1G4JA29-F1
#
_entry.id   AF-A0A1G4JA29-F1
#
_cell.length_a   1.000
_cell.length_b   1.000
_cell.length_c   1.000
_cell.angle_alpha   90.00
_cell.angle_beta   90.00
_cell.angle_gamma   90.00
#
_symmetry.space_group_name_H-M   'P 1'
#
loop_
_entity.id
_entity.type
_entity.pdbx_description
1 polymer ?
#
loop_
_entity_poly.entity_id
_entity_poly.type
_entity_poly.pdbx_seq_one_letter_code
_entity_poly.pdbx_strand_id
1 'polypeptide(L)'
;MAEVLRIAVQGCAHGELTTIYKSIETRFESALPDLLIILGDFQSLRDEQDMASIAVPDKYKKMGDFYKYYTEELTAPVPTVFIGGNHECMRGLAELPFGGFVAKNLYYMGYSGSIVVQGIEISGLSGIYKRHDFNTIRPSLKQIELEGWGNYVRNLYHVRKSDVLPLFMLNHTDIMLSHDWPNGVVHHGDTKKLLKLKPFFKDDVRKNELGSPVSWQLLRKLMPKWWLSAHLHVKFEAEVTSNKRALEEKNPEEIDLDLDLDLDNSTSTPEPKTTKFLALDKCGRNRKHLEMITVNVNSSHPTFHQDYLRIYLNPEFLANREFLSKEPQTGRLEDIDFDRLREQRGEVESINWEDYILEESGRKA
;
A
#
# COMPACT_ATOMS: atom_id res chain seq x y z
N MET A 1 -5.03 -30.72 -1.95
CA MET A 1 -5.50 -29.57 -2.77
C MET A 1 -4.65 -28.39 -2.37
N ALA A 2 -4.25 -27.51 -3.29
CA ALA A 2 -3.54 -26.30 -2.89
C ALA A 2 -4.49 -25.45 -2.03
N GLU A 3 -4.07 -25.13 -0.82
CA GLU A 3 -4.81 -24.19 0.02
C GLU A 3 -4.60 -22.78 -0.54
N VAL A 4 -5.66 -21.98 -0.53
CA VAL A 4 -5.68 -20.68 -1.17
C VAL A 4 -6.29 -19.64 -0.26
N LEU A 5 -5.71 -18.45 -0.28
CA LEU A 5 -6.27 -17.26 0.36
C LEU A 5 -6.98 -16.42 -0.71
N ARG A 6 -8.27 -16.16 -0.51
CA ARG A 6 -9.10 -15.34 -1.40
C ARG A 6 -9.12 -13.91 -0.87
N ILE A 7 -8.58 -13.01 -1.67
CA ILE A 7 -8.49 -11.60 -1.31
C ILE A 7 -9.35 -10.80 -2.28
N ALA A 8 -10.37 -10.12 -1.75
CA ALA A 8 -11.06 -9.08 -2.50
C ALA A 8 -10.22 -7.81 -2.47
N VAL A 9 -9.96 -7.22 -3.64
CA VAL A 9 -9.19 -6.00 -3.80
C VAL A 9 -10.13 -4.92 -4.30
N GLN A 10 -10.21 -3.83 -3.55
CA GLN A 10 -11.01 -2.65 -3.86
C GLN A 10 -10.07 -1.48 -4.17
N GLY A 11 -10.35 -0.75 -5.25
CA GLY A 11 -9.68 0.52 -5.55
C GLY A 11 -10.06 1.62 -4.54
N CYS A 12 -10.26 2.86 -5.00
CA CYS A 12 -10.62 3.94 -4.07
C CYS A 12 -12.03 3.73 -3.47
N ALA A 13 -12.20 3.85 -2.14
CA ALA A 13 -13.50 3.63 -1.50
C ALA A 13 -14.43 4.87 -1.56
N HIS A 14 -13.89 6.07 -1.36
CA HIS A 14 -14.63 7.35 -1.30
C HIS A 14 -15.74 7.34 -0.24
N GLY A 15 -15.54 6.67 0.89
CA GLY A 15 -16.48 6.62 2.02
C GLY A 15 -17.76 5.82 1.75
N GLU A 16 -17.70 4.82 0.87
CA GLU A 16 -18.82 3.98 0.41
C GLU A 16 -18.67 2.51 0.86
N LEU A 17 -18.31 2.27 2.13
CA LEU A 17 -18.02 0.93 2.65
C LEU A 17 -19.22 -0.02 2.55
N THR A 18 -20.42 0.47 2.87
CA THR A 18 -21.68 -0.28 2.76
C THR A 18 -21.89 -0.76 1.33
N THR A 19 -21.60 0.09 0.34
CA THR A 19 -21.73 -0.24 -1.08
C THR A 19 -20.68 -1.28 -1.49
N ILE A 20 -19.47 -1.20 -0.96
CA ILE A 20 -18.39 -2.18 -1.21
C ILE A 20 -18.78 -3.54 -0.65
N TYR A 21 -19.20 -3.64 0.62
CA TYR A 21 -19.59 -4.91 1.22
C TYR A 21 -20.79 -5.54 0.52
N LYS A 22 -21.83 -4.77 0.18
CA LYS A 22 -22.94 -5.26 -0.64
C LYS A 22 -22.48 -5.79 -2.01
N SER A 23 -21.48 -5.14 -2.61
CA SER A 23 -20.90 -5.59 -3.88
C SER A 23 -20.15 -6.91 -3.72
N ILE A 24 -19.46 -7.12 -2.60
CA ILE A 24 -18.79 -8.39 -2.27
C ILE A 24 -19.81 -9.50 -2.11
N GLU A 25 -20.84 -9.29 -1.29
CA GLU A 25 -21.92 -10.26 -1.07
C GLU A 25 -22.62 -10.64 -2.37
N THR A 26 -22.90 -9.65 -3.24
CA THR A 26 -23.61 -9.88 -4.51
C THR A 26 -22.72 -10.57 -5.56
N ARG A 27 -21.43 -10.20 -5.66
CA ARG A 27 -20.53 -10.72 -6.72
C ARG A 27 -19.87 -12.05 -6.36
N PHE A 28 -19.71 -12.34 -5.07
CA PHE A 28 -18.97 -13.49 -4.57
C PHE A 28 -19.81 -14.36 -3.64
N GLU A 29 -21.13 -14.42 -3.86
CA GLU A 29 -22.10 -15.15 -3.03
C GLU A 29 -21.71 -16.63 -2.80
N SER A 30 -21.15 -17.29 -3.80
CA SER A 30 -20.74 -18.70 -3.71
C SER A 30 -19.49 -18.92 -2.83
N ALA A 31 -18.67 -17.88 -2.64
CA ALA A 31 -17.38 -17.97 -1.97
C ALA A 31 -16.93 -16.56 -1.55
N LEU A 32 -17.34 -16.14 -0.35
CA LEU A 32 -16.90 -14.87 0.21
C LEU A 32 -15.36 -14.81 0.33
N PRO A 33 -14.76 -13.62 0.18
CA PRO A 33 -13.32 -13.44 0.38
C PRO A 33 -12.96 -13.64 1.86
N ASP A 34 -11.75 -14.15 2.09
CA ASP A 34 -11.20 -14.30 3.44
C ASP A 34 -10.71 -12.93 3.97
N LEU A 35 -10.24 -12.06 3.07
CA LEU A 35 -9.72 -10.72 3.37
C LEU A 35 -10.20 -9.71 2.33
N LEU A 36 -10.55 -8.50 2.75
CA LEU A 36 -10.72 -7.34 1.88
C LEU A 36 -9.51 -6.40 2.02
N ILE A 37 -8.96 -5.98 0.88
CA ILE A 37 -7.94 -4.92 0.81
C ILE A 37 -8.55 -3.69 0.12
N ILE A 38 -8.47 -2.52 0.76
CA ILE A 38 -8.87 -1.23 0.17
C ILE A 38 -7.62 -0.38 -0.07
N LEU A 39 -7.42 0.03 -1.32
CA LEU A 39 -6.20 0.69 -1.80
C LEU A 39 -6.18 2.21 -1.56
N GLY A 40 -6.95 2.72 -0.60
CA GLY A 40 -6.99 4.14 -0.22
C GLY A 40 -8.25 4.89 -0.61
N ASP A 41 -8.20 6.20 -0.35
CA ASP A 41 -9.36 7.08 -0.23
C ASP A 41 -10.48 6.42 0.59
N PHE A 42 -10.10 5.83 1.74
CA PHE A 42 -10.98 5.11 2.62
C PHE A 42 -12.00 6.07 3.26
N GLN A 43 -11.56 7.28 3.61
CA GLN A 43 -12.34 8.34 4.25
C GLN A 43 -12.91 7.93 5.61
N SER A 44 -12.02 7.59 6.56
CA SER A 44 -12.38 7.18 7.93
C SER A 44 -12.84 8.36 8.83
N LEU A 45 -13.81 9.15 8.37
CA LEU A 45 -14.38 10.28 9.13
C LEU A 45 -15.27 9.75 10.27
N ARG A 46 -15.00 10.13 11.52
CA ARG A 46 -15.72 9.66 12.71
C ARG A 46 -16.90 10.54 13.07
N ASP A 47 -16.69 11.85 13.00
CA ASP A 47 -17.71 12.89 13.22
C ASP A 47 -17.42 14.15 12.38
N GLU A 48 -18.27 15.17 12.54
CA GLU A 48 -18.14 16.47 11.85
C GLU A 48 -16.82 17.20 12.17
N GLN A 49 -16.16 16.93 13.29
CA GLN A 49 -14.88 17.57 13.62
C GLN A 49 -13.75 17.07 12.70
N ASP A 50 -13.85 15.84 12.20
CA ASP A 50 -12.88 15.28 11.27
C ASP A 50 -12.98 15.92 9.87
N MET A 51 -14.07 16.61 9.53
CA MET A 51 -14.33 17.20 8.20
C MET A 51 -13.33 18.29 7.79
N ALA A 52 -12.65 18.91 8.76
CA ALA A 52 -11.56 19.84 8.50
C ALA A 52 -10.29 19.12 8.02
N SER A 53 -10.13 17.83 8.37
CA SER A 53 -8.91 17.05 8.14
C SER A 53 -8.87 16.29 6.81
N ILE A 54 -9.87 16.48 5.94
CA ILE A 54 -9.95 15.82 4.63
C ILE A 54 -9.73 16.82 3.48
N ALA A 55 -8.85 16.45 2.54
CA ALA A 55 -8.55 17.27 1.36
C ALA A 55 -9.56 17.01 0.24
N VAL A 56 -10.78 17.50 0.42
CA VAL A 56 -11.83 17.50 -0.60
C VAL A 56 -12.39 18.92 -0.71
N PRO A 57 -12.68 19.45 -1.91
CA PRO A 57 -13.34 20.75 -2.03
C PRO A 57 -14.67 20.78 -1.26
N ASP A 58 -14.97 21.86 -0.53
CA ASP A 58 -16.09 21.88 0.44
C ASP A 58 -17.44 21.45 -0.15
N LYS A 59 -17.73 21.83 -1.40
CA LYS A 59 -18.96 21.42 -2.12
C LYS A 59 -19.11 19.91 -2.36
N TYR A 60 -18.03 19.14 -2.21
CA TYR A 60 -17.99 17.69 -2.40
C TYR A 60 -17.75 16.92 -1.11
N LYS A 61 -17.47 17.61 0.01
CA LYS A 61 -17.28 16.96 1.30
C LYS A 61 -18.58 16.28 1.72
N LYS A 62 -18.44 15.03 2.16
CA LYS A 62 -19.51 14.20 2.70
C LYS A 62 -18.93 13.35 3.81
N MET A 63 -19.75 13.04 4.80
CA MET A 63 -19.35 12.19 5.94
C MET A 63 -19.00 10.76 5.52
N GLY A 64 -19.57 10.28 4.41
CA GLY A 64 -19.49 8.86 4.02
C GLY A 64 -20.28 7.99 5.01
N ASP A 65 -19.93 6.72 5.11
CA ASP A 65 -20.59 5.76 6.00
C ASP A 65 -19.68 5.16 7.08
N PHE A 66 -18.39 5.52 7.11
CA PHE A 66 -17.44 4.98 8.11
C PHE A 66 -17.87 5.24 9.55
N TYR A 67 -18.45 6.40 9.86
CA TYR A 67 -18.90 6.74 11.21
C TYR A 67 -19.82 5.67 11.82
N LYS A 68 -20.62 4.97 11.00
CA LYS A 68 -21.50 3.88 11.45
C LYS A 68 -20.72 2.65 11.90
N TYR A 69 -19.59 2.38 11.28
CA TYR A 69 -18.68 1.32 11.69
C TYR A 69 -17.89 1.73 12.92
N TYR A 70 -17.52 3.01 13.02
CA TYR A 70 -16.84 3.58 14.18
C TYR A 70 -17.73 3.55 15.44
N THR A 71 -19.03 3.86 15.32
CA THR A 71 -20.00 3.81 16.41
C THR A 71 -20.63 2.43 16.61
N GLU A 72 -20.15 1.40 15.90
CA GLU A 72 -20.66 0.03 15.96
C GLU A 72 -22.14 -0.16 15.58
N GLU A 73 -22.75 0.81 14.87
CA GLU A 73 -24.07 0.63 14.22
C GLU A 73 -23.98 -0.46 13.14
N LEU A 74 -22.83 -0.54 12.46
CA LEU A 74 -22.49 -1.57 11.49
C LEU A 74 -21.18 -2.25 11.88
N THR A 75 -21.03 -3.51 11.51
CA THR A 75 -19.76 -4.26 11.63
C THR A 75 -19.32 -4.69 10.23
N ALA A 76 -18.02 -4.57 9.94
CA ALA A 76 -17.47 -5.07 8.68
C ALA A 76 -17.59 -6.61 8.64
N PRO A 77 -18.24 -7.19 7.60
CA PRO A 77 -18.54 -8.62 7.54
C PRO A 77 -17.31 -9.49 7.26
N VAL A 78 -16.23 -8.89 6.76
CA VAL A 78 -14.95 -9.56 6.48
C VAL A 78 -13.80 -8.73 7.07
N PRO A 79 -12.71 -9.36 7.54
CA PRO A 79 -11.50 -8.65 7.89
C PRO A 79 -11.07 -7.75 6.74
N THR A 80 -10.83 -6.48 7.04
CA THR A 80 -10.57 -5.45 6.03
C THR A 80 -9.31 -4.69 6.40
N VAL A 81 -8.33 -4.74 5.52
CA VAL A 81 -7.07 -4.00 5.61
C VAL A 81 -7.08 -2.87 4.61
N PHE A 82 -6.57 -1.70 4.97
CA PHE A 82 -6.46 -0.59 4.03
C PHE A 82 -5.19 0.23 4.22
N ILE A 83 -4.77 0.85 3.12
CA ILE A 83 -3.77 1.91 3.08
C ILE A 83 -4.47 3.26 2.88
N GLY A 84 -3.82 4.36 3.22
CA GLY A 84 -4.34 5.71 3.00
C GLY A 84 -4.15 6.16 1.55
N GLY A 85 -5.09 6.95 1.03
CA GLY A 85 -4.99 7.71 -0.22
C GLY A 85 -4.76 9.20 0.01
N ASN A 86 -5.28 10.04 -0.90
CA ASN A 86 -5.18 11.49 -0.79
C ASN A 86 -6.48 12.15 -0.29
N HIS A 87 -7.59 11.41 -0.28
CA HIS A 87 -8.86 11.83 0.32
C HIS A 87 -9.10 11.03 1.60
N GLU A 88 -8.40 11.42 2.68
CA GLU A 88 -8.47 10.71 3.95
C GLU A 88 -8.83 11.62 5.11
N CYS A 89 -9.36 11.02 6.18
CA CYS A 89 -9.45 11.65 7.49
C CYS A 89 -8.05 11.71 8.11
N MET A 90 -7.27 12.76 7.79
CA MET A 90 -5.89 12.84 8.26
C MET A 90 -5.77 13.01 9.77
N ARG A 91 -6.83 13.46 10.46
CA ARG A 91 -6.87 13.48 11.92
C ARG A 91 -6.77 12.07 12.50
N GLY A 92 -7.69 11.19 12.12
CA GLY A 92 -7.68 9.81 12.59
C GLY A 92 -6.45 9.03 12.13
N LEU A 93 -6.01 9.18 10.86
CA LEU A 93 -4.86 8.43 10.36
C LEU A 93 -3.52 8.90 10.96
N ALA A 94 -3.39 10.19 11.30
CA ALA A 94 -2.18 10.70 11.94
C ALA A 94 -2.06 10.32 13.43
N GLU A 95 -3.16 9.93 14.08
CA GLU A 95 -3.13 9.29 15.41
C GLU A 95 -2.55 7.86 15.34
N LEU A 96 -2.58 7.23 14.16
CA LEU A 96 -2.15 5.85 13.90
C LEU A 96 -1.03 5.76 12.84
N PRO A 97 0.11 6.48 13.02
CA PRO A 97 1.16 6.54 11.99
C PRO A 97 1.78 5.16 11.68
N PHE A 98 1.70 4.24 12.64
CA PHE A 98 2.26 2.88 12.58
C PHE A 98 1.21 1.80 12.34
N GLY A 99 -0.01 2.19 11.99
CA GLY A 99 -1.14 1.32 11.78
C GLY A 99 -1.93 1.02 13.05
N GLY A 100 -3.12 0.47 12.89
CA GLY A 100 -4.04 0.16 13.98
C GLY A 100 -5.47 -0.06 13.50
N PHE A 101 -6.27 -0.71 14.33
CA PHE A 101 -7.70 -0.84 14.07
C PHE A 101 -8.37 0.52 14.20
N VAL A 102 -9.07 0.94 13.14
CA VAL A 102 -9.88 2.17 13.13
C VAL A 102 -11.32 1.93 13.59
N ALA A 103 -11.78 0.68 13.47
CA ALA A 103 -13.04 0.14 13.94
C ALA A 103 -12.94 -1.41 13.92
N LYS A 104 -13.95 -2.11 14.42
CA LYS A 104 -13.99 -3.58 14.41
C LYS A 104 -13.84 -4.13 12.97
N ASN A 105 -12.96 -5.12 12.81
CA ASN A 105 -12.52 -5.75 11.56
C ASN A 105 -11.87 -4.79 10.54
N LEU A 106 -11.54 -3.56 10.91
CA LEU A 106 -11.03 -2.53 10.00
C LEU A 106 -9.63 -2.05 10.44
N TYR A 107 -8.59 -2.55 9.78
CA TYR A 107 -7.19 -2.27 10.11
C TYR A 107 -6.53 -1.34 9.09
N TYR A 108 -6.01 -0.21 9.59
CA TYR A 108 -5.15 0.70 8.82
C TYR A 108 -3.69 0.23 8.91
N MET A 109 -2.98 0.16 7.79
CA MET A 109 -1.56 -0.26 7.76
C MET A 109 -0.56 0.81 8.23
N GLY A 110 -1.02 2.03 8.52
CA GLY A 110 -0.13 3.15 8.84
C GLY A 110 0.37 3.87 7.58
N TYR A 111 1.30 4.81 7.74
CA TYR A 111 1.94 5.46 6.59
C TYR A 111 2.69 4.46 5.71
N SER A 112 3.24 3.45 6.35
CA SER A 112 3.81 2.25 5.73
C SER A 112 3.68 1.10 6.72
N GLY A 113 3.40 -0.10 6.23
CA GLY A 113 3.24 -1.27 7.07
C GLY A 113 3.51 -2.57 6.32
N SER A 114 3.73 -3.65 7.06
CA SER A 114 3.72 -4.99 6.49
C SER A 114 3.08 -5.96 7.48
N ILE A 115 2.19 -6.80 6.95
CA ILE A 115 1.47 -7.84 7.68
C ILE A 115 1.72 -9.20 7.04
N VAL A 116 1.46 -10.27 7.79
CA VAL A 116 1.53 -11.65 7.32
C VAL A 116 0.19 -12.32 7.57
N VAL A 117 -0.37 -12.94 6.53
CA VAL A 117 -1.67 -13.61 6.58
C VAL A 117 -1.53 -14.98 5.92
N GLN A 118 -1.70 -16.06 6.66
CA GLN A 118 -1.57 -17.43 6.12
C GLN A 118 -0.23 -17.67 5.40
N GLY A 119 0.85 -17.04 5.87
CA GLY A 119 2.19 -17.11 5.27
C GLY A 119 2.40 -16.22 4.05
N ILE A 120 1.42 -15.39 3.70
CA ILE A 120 1.52 -14.38 2.64
C ILE A 120 1.93 -13.06 3.24
N GLU A 121 3.03 -12.49 2.77
CA GLU A 121 3.52 -11.18 3.17
C GLU A 121 2.86 -10.08 2.34
N ILE A 122 2.15 -9.18 3.01
CA ILE A 122 1.43 -8.06 2.39
C ILE A 122 2.01 -6.77 2.95
N SER A 123 2.67 -5.99 2.10
CA SER A 123 3.27 -4.71 2.46
C SER A 123 2.51 -3.56 1.81
N GLY A 124 2.43 -2.41 2.49
CA GLY A 124 1.63 -1.28 2.03
C GLY A 124 2.34 0.05 2.26
N LEU A 125 2.19 0.95 1.28
CA LEU A 125 2.63 2.34 1.32
C LEU A 125 1.42 3.26 1.10
N SER A 126 1.09 4.03 2.13
CA SER A 126 -0.02 4.97 2.10
C SER A 126 0.38 6.31 1.48
N GLY A 127 -0.59 6.97 0.85
CA GLY A 127 -0.45 8.33 0.35
C GLY A 127 -0.04 8.44 -1.10
N ILE A 128 0.30 9.65 -1.52
CA ILE A 128 0.80 9.94 -2.88
C ILE A 128 2.17 10.61 -2.85
N TYR A 129 2.99 10.35 -3.85
CA TYR A 129 4.31 10.95 -3.93
C TYR A 129 4.25 12.42 -4.34
N LYS A 130 4.96 13.27 -3.59
CA LYS A 130 5.30 14.65 -3.99
C LYS A 130 6.76 14.95 -3.63
N ARG A 131 7.54 15.27 -4.65
CA ARG A 131 8.99 15.51 -4.53
C ARG A 131 9.36 16.53 -3.44
N HIS A 132 8.61 17.63 -3.34
CA HIS A 132 8.90 18.71 -2.39
C HIS A 132 8.69 18.31 -0.92
N ASP A 133 7.83 17.32 -0.65
CA ASP A 133 7.54 16.88 0.72
C ASP A 133 8.32 15.64 1.12
N PHE A 134 8.85 14.87 0.17
CA PHE A 134 9.45 13.55 0.42
C PHE A 134 10.53 13.53 1.51
N ASN A 135 11.40 14.53 1.55
CA ASN A 135 12.49 14.64 2.53
C ASN A 135 12.14 15.51 3.76
N THR A 136 10.88 15.91 3.92
CA THR A 136 10.43 16.77 5.02
C THR A 136 9.89 15.95 6.19
N ILE A 137 9.88 16.54 7.38
CA ILE A 137 9.22 15.95 8.56
C ILE A 137 7.73 16.33 8.52
N ARG A 138 6.84 15.38 8.83
CA ARG A 138 5.41 15.69 8.95
C ARG A 138 5.18 16.62 10.15
N PRO A 139 4.29 17.61 10.03
CA PRO A 139 3.88 18.44 11.17
C PRO A 139 3.21 17.56 12.24
N SER A 140 3.40 17.93 13.50
CA SER A 140 2.73 17.25 14.62
C SER A 140 1.24 17.60 14.69
N LEU A 141 0.42 16.71 15.23
CA LEU A 141 -1.02 16.97 15.46
C LEU A 141 -1.23 18.26 16.26
N LYS A 142 -0.44 18.47 17.32
CA LYS A 142 -0.50 19.69 18.13
C LYS A 142 -0.24 20.96 17.32
N GLN A 143 0.71 20.91 16.38
CA GLN A 143 0.99 22.05 15.50
C GLN A 143 -0.21 22.33 14.58
N ILE A 144 -0.80 21.29 14.01
CA ILE A 144 -1.95 21.40 13.10
C ILE A 144 -3.18 21.93 13.83
N GLU A 145 -3.42 21.49 15.07
CA GLU A 145 -4.53 21.97 15.89
C GLU A 145 -4.41 23.47 16.21
N LEU A 146 -3.19 23.98 16.38
CA LEU A 146 -2.93 25.39 16.63
C LEU A 146 -3.03 26.26 15.37
N GLU A 147 -2.54 25.76 14.24
CA GLU A 147 -2.39 26.55 13.01
C GLU A 147 -3.51 26.31 11.98
N GLY A 148 -4.33 25.27 12.19
CA GLY A 148 -5.45 24.89 11.36
C GLY A 148 -5.10 23.88 10.26
N TRP A 149 -6.06 23.00 9.95
CA TRP A 149 -5.91 21.91 8.99
C TRP A 149 -5.61 22.34 7.55
N GLY A 150 -6.13 23.49 7.10
CA GLY A 150 -6.10 23.89 5.69
C GLY A 150 -4.71 23.92 5.05
N ASN A 151 -3.69 24.26 5.83
CA ASN A 151 -2.29 24.33 5.37
C ASN A 151 -1.59 22.97 5.34
N TYR A 152 -2.08 21.99 6.12
CA TYR A 152 -1.34 20.77 6.45
C TYR A 152 -1.94 19.49 5.89
N VAL A 153 -3.25 19.43 5.64
CA VAL A 153 -3.91 18.19 5.21
C VAL A 153 -3.23 17.58 3.99
N ARG A 154 -2.85 18.40 3.00
CA ARG A 154 -2.17 17.91 1.79
C ARG A 154 -0.81 17.30 2.10
N ASN A 155 -0.04 17.98 2.93
CA ASN A 155 1.29 17.55 3.33
C ASN A 155 1.27 16.22 4.09
N LEU A 156 0.24 15.95 4.89
CA LEU A 156 0.15 14.76 5.73
C LEU A 156 0.06 13.45 4.93
N TYR A 157 -0.73 13.41 3.84
CA TYR A 157 -0.86 12.21 3.02
C TYR A 157 0.24 12.08 1.96
N HIS A 158 1.15 13.04 1.84
CA HIS A 158 2.28 12.84 0.94
C HIS A 158 3.23 11.78 1.52
N VAL A 159 3.78 10.93 0.65
CA VAL A 159 4.78 9.91 1.05
C VAL A 159 6.04 10.59 1.58
N ARG A 160 6.62 10.07 2.68
CA ARG A 160 7.94 10.49 3.18
C ARG A 160 8.98 9.42 2.97
N LYS A 161 10.24 9.87 2.92
CA LYS A 161 11.40 9.00 2.92
C LYS A 161 11.38 8.05 4.13
N SER A 162 11.04 8.55 5.32
CA SER A 162 10.94 7.73 6.54
C SER A 162 9.95 6.56 6.44
N ASP A 163 8.92 6.68 5.59
CA ASP A 163 7.90 5.63 5.43
C ASP A 163 8.37 4.56 4.45
N VAL A 164 9.20 4.93 3.47
CA VAL A 164 9.64 3.98 2.44
C VAL A 164 10.86 3.18 2.87
N LEU A 165 11.77 3.75 3.67
CA LEU A 165 13.02 3.09 4.06
C LEU A 165 12.81 1.70 4.69
N PRO A 166 11.86 1.49 5.63
CA PRO A 166 11.64 0.17 6.21
C PRO A 166 11.17 -0.87 5.18
N LEU A 167 10.45 -0.44 4.13
CA LEU A 167 10.00 -1.29 3.03
C LEU A 167 11.16 -1.66 2.09
N PHE A 168 12.05 -0.71 1.79
CA PHE A 168 13.26 -1.00 1.00
C PHE A 168 14.20 -1.97 1.72
N MET A 169 14.20 -2.00 3.05
CA MET A 169 15.00 -2.96 3.81
C MET A 169 14.42 -4.39 3.81
N LEU A 170 13.19 -4.63 3.34
CA LEU A 170 12.61 -5.99 3.27
C LEU A 170 13.39 -6.87 2.29
N ASN A 171 13.52 -8.15 2.63
CA ASN A 171 14.01 -9.17 1.69
C ASN A 171 12.94 -9.58 0.68
N HIS A 172 11.69 -9.63 1.13
CA HIS A 172 10.59 -10.26 0.41
C HIS A 172 9.27 -9.55 0.71
N THR A 173 8.35 -9.60 -0.26
CA THR A 173 6.93 -9.31 -0.08
C THR A 173 6.16 -9.98 -1.21
N ASP A 174 5.04 -10.65 -0.91
CA ASP A 174 4.24 -11.32 -1.94
C ASP A 174 3.32 -10.32 -2.65
N ILE A 175 2.74 -9.40 -1.88
CA ILE A 175 1.76 -8.43 -2.34
C ILE A 175 2.16 -7.05 -1.83
N MET A 176 2.44 -6.14 -2.77
CA MET A 176 2.71 -4.75 -2.45
C MET A 176 1.52 -3.85 -2.79
N LEU A 177 1.14 -2.98 -1.86
CA LEU A 177 0.03 -2.04 -2.00
C LEU A 177 0.56 -0.61 -2.08
N SER A 178 0.08 0.18 -3.03
CA SER A 178 0.30 1.63 -3.07
C SER A 178 -0.93 2.34 -3.59
N HIS A 179 -1.24 3.53 -3.10
CA HIS A 179 -2.40 4.25 -3.62
C HIS A 179 -2.15 4.76 -5.04
N ASP A 180 -1.07 5.53 -5.24
CA ASP A 180 -0.61 5.92 -6.56
C ASP A 180 0.15 4.78 -7.26
N TRP A 181 0.27 4.89 -8.59
CA TRP A 181 0.90 3.85 -9.40
C TRP A 181 2.42 4.02 -9.37
N PRO A 182 3.22 2.95 -9.48
CA PRO A 182 4.60 3.05 -9.90
C PRO A 182 4.66 3.70 -11.29
N ASN A 183 5.38 4.83 -11.44
CA ASN A 183 5.31 5.63 -12.67
C ASN A 183 5.68 4.88 -13.97
N GLY A 184 6.64 3.96 -13.91
CA GLY A 184 7.05 3.16 -15.08
C GLY A 184 6.06 2.06 -15.50
N VAL A 185 5.11 1.68 -14.63
CA VAL A 185 4.25 0.49 -14.86
C VAL A 185 3.33 0.65 -16.07
N VAL A 186 3.02 1.89 -16.44
CA VAL A 186 2.15 2.21 -17.58
C VAL A 186 2.72 1.70 -18.91
N HIS A 187 4.04 1.54 -19.01
CA HIS A 187 4.72 1.03 -20.21
C HIS A 187 4.71 -0.50 -20.32
N HIS A 188 4.23 -1.19 -19.28
CA HIS A 188 4.19 -2.65 -19.19
C HIS A 188 2.77 -3.23 -19.42
N GLY A 189 1.82 -2.39 -19.82
CA GLY A 189 0.43 -2.76 -20.11
C GLY A 189 -0.09 -2.12 -21.40
N ASP A 190 -1.41 -2.06 -21.57
CA ASP A 190 -2.03 -1.44 -22.75
C ASP A 190 -2.13 0.09 -22.61
N THR A 191 -0.98 0.78 -22.74
CA THR A 191 -0.90 2.25 -22.68
C THR A 191 -1.80 2.91 -23.73
N LYS A 192 -1.94 2.30 -24.91
CA LYS A 192 -2.77 2.86 -26.00
C LYS A 192 -4.24 2.90 -25.58
N LYS A 193 -4.75 1.84 -24.97
CA LYS A 193 -6.11 1.80 -24.42
C LYS A 193 -6.28 2.76 -23.25
N LEU A 194 -5.30 2.87 -22.36
CA LEU A 194 -5.33 3.84 -21.26
C LEU A 194 -5.46 5.27 -21.79
N LEU A 195 -4.63 5.67 -22.76
CA LEU A 195 -4.65 7.02 -23.32
C LEU A 195 -5.89 7.30 -24.18
N LYS A 196 -6.54 6.27 -24.74
CA LYS A 196 -7.87 6.42 -25.37
C LYS A 196 -8.94 6.76 -24.33
N LEU A 197 -8.89 6.12 -23.14
CA LEU A 197 -9.84 6.36 -22.06
C LEU A 197 -9.57 7.67 -21.31
N LYS A 198 -8.28 8.01 -21.12
CA LYS A 198 -7.82 9.20 -20.39
C LYS A 198 -6.71 9.92 -21.17
N PRO A 199 -7.06 10.69 -22.21
CA PRO A 199 -6.08 11.37 -23.06
C PRO A 199 -5.18 12.37 -22.32
N PHE A 200 -5.66 12.93 -21.22
CA PHE A 200 -4.93 13.90 -20.39
C PHE A 200 -3.71 13.31 -19.68
N PHE A 201 -3.58 11.97 -19.59
CA PHE A 201 -2.36 11.34 -19.08
C PHE A 201 -1.20 11.32 -20.09
N LYS A 202 -1.42 11.73 -21.34
CA LYS A 202 -0.41 11.60 -22.40
C LYS A 202 0.91 12.32 -22.05
N ASP A 203 0.83 13.52 -21.51
CA ASP A 203 2.03 14.29 -21.15
C ASP A 203 2.74 13.69 -19.93
N ASP A 204 1.99 13.29 -18.90
CA ASP A 204 2.54 12.68 -17.69
C ASP A 204 3.20 11.33 -18.01
N VAL A 205 2.59 10.51 -18.87
CA VAL A 205 3.20 9.25 -19.34
C VAL A 205 4.48 9.52 -20.13
N ARG A 206 4.48 10.52 -21.03
CA ARG A 206 5.68 10.87 -21.81
C ARG A 206 6.83 11.34 -20.93
N LYS A 207 6.53 12.07 -19.85
CA LYS A 207 7.54 12.59 -18.91
C LYS A 207 7.88 11.63 -17.77
N ASN A 208 7.28 10.44 -17.72
CA ASN A 208 7.39 9.50 -16.61
C ASN A 208 6.95 10.10 -15.25
N GLU A 209 5.94 10.98 -15.28
CA GLU A 209 5.37 11.68 -14.11
C GLU A 209 4.02 11.08 -13.67
N LEU A 210 3.48 10.09 -14.40
CA LEU A 210 2.21 9.45 -14.05
C LEU A 210 2.38 8.45 -12.89
N GLY A 211 2.45 8.96 -11.66
CA GLY A 211 2.54 8.15 -10.44
C GLY A 211 3.80 8.46 -9.62
N SER A 212 4.25 7.47 -8.85
CA SER A 212 5.34 7.57 -7.90
C SER A 212 6.63 6.93 -8.45
N PRO A 213 7.73 7.70 -8.58
CA PRO A 213 9.05 7.17 -8.90
C PRO A 213 9.61 6.29 -7.78
N VAL A 214 9.29 6.58 -6.52
CA VAL A 214 9.76 5.79 -5.38
C VAL A 214 9.09 4.42 -5.35
N SER A 215 7.80 4.36 -5.67
CA SER A 215 7.07 3.10 -5.83
C SER A 215 7.64 2.26 -6.98
N TRP A 216 8.12 2.89 -8.06
CA TRP A 216 8.80 2.19 -9.15
C TRP A 216 10.14 1.59 -8.73
N GLN A 217 10.97 2.34 -8.01
CA GLN A 217 12.22 1.81 -7.45
C GLN A 217 11.95 0.63 -6.50
N LEU A 218 10.94 0.74 -5.63
CA LEU A 218 10.57 -0.32 -4.70
C LEU A 218 10.03 -1.57 -5.42
N LEU A 219 9.22 -1.40 -6.48
CA LEU A 219 8.76 -2.49 -7.34
C LEU A 219 9.95 -3.24 -7.94
N ARG A 220 10.92 -2.52 -8.50
CA ARG A 220 12.10 -3.10 -9.14
C ARG A 220 13.02 -3.82 -8.14
N LYS A 221 13.10 -3.35 -6.89
CA LYS A 221 13.87 -4.01 -5.83
C LYS A 221 13.20 -5.30 -5.35
N LEU A 222 11.92 -5.24 -4.98
CA LEU A 222 11.25 -6.37 -4.32
C LEU A 222 10.65 -7.38 -5.31
N MET A 223 10.25 -6.94 -6.50
CA MET A 223 9.58 -7.75 -7.53
C MET A 223 8.49 -8.67 -6.94
N PRO A 224 7.49 -8.12 -6.23
CA PRO A 224 6.45 -8.92 -5.60
C PRO A 224 5.62 -9.66 -6.64
N LYS A 225 4.91 -10.71 -6.24
CA LYS A 225 3.99 -11.42 -7.15
C LYS A 225 2.86 -10.51 -7.63
N TRP A 226 2.34 -9.68 -6.73
CA TRP A 226 1.31 -8.69 -7.02
C TRP A 226 1.75 -7.29 -6.60
N TRP A 227 1.46 -6.31 -7.46
CA TRP A 227 1.44 -4.90 -7.09
C TRP A 227 0.04 -4.34 -7.34
N LEU A 228 -0.60 -3.83 -6.29
CA LEU A 228 -1.99 -3.39 -6.33
C LEU A 228 -2.09 -1.88 -6.10
N SER A 229 -2.75 -1.16 -7.00
CA SER A 229 -2.90 0.30 -6.91
C SER A 229 -4.27 0.88 -7.25
N ALA A 230 -4.48 2.16 -6.97
CA ALA A 230 -5.74 2.86 -7.24
C ALA A 230 -5.52 4.28 -7.78
N HIS A 231 -6.12 5.30 -7.16
CA HIS A 231 -5.96 6.73 -7.43
C HIS A 231 -6.46 7.26 -8.80
N LEU A 232 -5.99 6.67 -9.91
CA LEU A 232 -6.24 7.19 -11.26
C LEU A 232 -7.66 6.91 -11.78
N HIS A 233 -8.49 6.20 -11.01
CA HIS A 233 -9.89 5.87 -11.33
C HIS A 233 -10.06 5.23 -12.71
N VAL A 234 -9.30 4.15 -12.95
CA VAL A 234 -9.38 3.32 -14.16
C VAL A 234 -8.78 1.95 -13.86
N LYS A 235 -9.41 0.88 -14.35
CA LYS A 235 -8.79 -0.45 -14.32
C LYS A 235 -7.63 -0.53 -15.30
N PHE A 236 -6.48 -0.96 -14.84
CA PHE A 236 -5.30 -1.19 -15.67
C PHE A 236 -4.54 -2.42 -15.18
N GLU A 237 -4.01 -3.18 -16.12
CA GLU A 237 -3.29 -4.42 -15.88
C GLU A 237 -1.96 -4.35 -16.64
N ALA A 238 -0.90 -4.80 -15.99
CA ALA A 238 0.45 -4.79 -16.55
C ALA A 238 1.26 -5.98 -16.01
N GLU A 239 2.31 -6.38 -16.74
CA GLU A 239 3.27 -7.39 -16.26
C GLU A 239 4.70 -6.83 -16.34
N VAL A 240 5.34 -6.70 -15.18
CA VAL A 240 6.72 -6.24 -15.07
C VAL A 240 7.62 -7.44 -14.86
N THR A 241 8.63 -7.61 -15.72
CA THR A 241 9.58 -8.73 -15.67
C THR A 241 10.97 -8.22 -15.27
N SER A 242 11.70 -8.98 -14.45
CA SER A 242 13.04 -8.59 -13.99
C SER A 242 14.07 -8.61 -15.14
N ASN A 243 13.93 -9.56 -16.07
CA ASN A 243 14.90 -9.77 -17.15
C ASN A 243 14.42 -9.16 -18.47
N LYS A 244 14.71 -7.88 -18.66
CA LYS A 244 14.93 -7.30 -19.99
C LYS A 244 16.13 -6.36 -19.93
N ARG A 245 17.32 -6.87 -20.29
CA ARG A 245 18.23 -6.05 -21.10
C ARG A 245 17.49 -5.76 -22.42
N ALA A 246 17.45 -4.48 -22.83
CA ALA A 246 16.93 -3.93 -24.11
C ALA A 246 15.42 -3.56 -24.11
N LEU A 247 14.92 -2.35 -24.45
CA LEU A 247 15.44 -1.14 -25.12
C LEU A 247 14.56 0.12 -24.82
N GLU A 248 15.24 1.26 -24.63
CA GLU A 248 15.07 2.63 -25.22
C GLU A 248 13.73 3.39 -25.07
N GLU A 249 13.68 4.67 -24.67
CA GLU A 249 14.63 5.78 -24.89
C GLU A 249 15.46 6.16 -23.65
N LYS A 250 16.78 6.26 -23.85
CA LYS A 250 17.69 6.92 -22.89
C LYS A 250 17.29 8.37 -22.73
N ASN A 251 16.79 8.75 -21.57
CA ASN A 251 16.78 10.14 -21.17
C ASN A 251 18.24 10.54 -20.85
N PRO A 252 18.85 11.56 -21.48
CA PRO A 252 20.23 11.96 -21.22
C PRO A 252 20.49 12.46 -19.78
N GLU A 253 19.45 12.60 -18.96
CA GLU A 253 19.55 12.89 -17.52
C GLU A 253 19.35 11.66 -16.60
N GLU A 254 19.07 10.47 -17.16
CA GLU A 254 19.02 9.24 -16.37
C GLU A 254 20.44 8.73 -16.16
N ILE A 255 20.97 8.93 -14.95
CA ILE A 255 22.21 8.30 -14.51
C ILE A 255 21.90 6.81 -14.31
N ASP A 256 22.60 5.98 -15.08
CA ASP A 256 22.61 4.53 -15.00
C ASP A 256 23.06 4.12 -13.57
N LEU A 257 22.11 3.66 -12.75
CA LEU A 257 22.33 3.20 -11.38
C LEU A 257 22.27 1.67 -11.28
N ASP A 258 22.76 0.96 -12.31
CA ASP A 258 23.23 -0.41 -12.15
C ASP A 258 24.66 -0.36 -11.56
N LEU A 259 24.75 0.08 -10.30
CA LEU A 259 25.92 -0.11 -9.44
C LEU A 259 25.72 -1.41 -8.66
N ASP A 260 26.65 -2.33 -8.90
CA ASP A 260 26.93 -3.58 -8.18
C ASP A 260 25.97 -4.76 -8.41
N LEU A 261 26.17 -5.44 -9.55
CA LEU A 261 25.96 -6.89 -9.62
C LEU A 261 27.31 -7.57 -9.58
N ASP A 262 27.59 -8.16 -8.42
CA ASP A 262 28.75 -8.98 -8.12
C ASP A 262 29.09 -9.94 -9.27
N LEU A 263 30.30 -9.78 -9.81
CA LEU A 263 30.94 -10.75 -10.70
C LEU A 263 31.48 -11.93 -9.88
N ASP A 264 30.61 -12.60 -9.12
CA ASP A 264 30.93 -13.88 -8.52
C ASP A 264 30.42 -15.02 -9.39
N ASN A 265 31.39 -15.69 -10.00
CA ASN A 265 31.25 -16.73 -10.98
C ASN A 265 30.85 -18.05 -10.28
N SER A 266 29.56 -18.23 -9.94
CA SER A 266 29.01 -19.55 -9.61
C SER A 266 27.50 -19.68 -9.91
N THR A 267 27.22 -20.55 -10.89
CA THR A 267 26.04 -21.44 -11.06
C THR A 267 24.59 -20.93 -10.82
N SER A 268 23.80 -21.00 -11.90
CA SER A 268 22.36 -20.77 -12.08
C SER A 268 21.92 -19.31 -12.30
N THR A 269 21.62 -18.95 -13.55
CA THR A 269 20.91 -17.70 -13.86
C THR A 269 19.55 -17.76 -13.17
N PRO A 270 19.22 -16.83 -12.25
CA PRO A 270 17.92 -16.83 -11.58
C PRO A 270 16.81 -16.66 -12.63
N GLU A 271 15.75 -17.47 -12.50
CA GLU A 271 14.58 -17.36 -13.35
C GLU A 271 13.99 -15.94 -13.28
N PRO A 272 13.51 -15.38 -14.40
CA PRO A 272 12.94 -14.04 -14.41
C PRO A 272 11.73 -13.95 -13.48
N LYS A 273 11.82 -13.09 -12.45
CA LYS A 273 10.67 -12.76 -11.61
C LYS A 273 9.69 -11.89 -12.40
N THR A 274 8.39 -12.15 -12.22
CA THR A 274 7.31 -11.39 -12.87
C THR A 274 6.33 -10.87 -11.83
N THR A 275 6.12 -9.57 -11.83
CA THR A 275 5.12 -8.88 -11.00
C THR A 275 3.87 -8.62 -11.83
N LYS A 276 2.71 -9.07 -11.33
CA LYS A 276 1.40 -8.71 -11.87
C LYS A 276 0.93 -7.41 -11.26
N PHE A 277 0.76 -6.39 -12.08
CA PHE A 277 0.20 -5.12 -11.65
C PHE A 277 -1.31 -5.07 -11.92
N LEU A 278 -2.08 -4.68 -10.91
CA LEU A 278 -3.51 -4.42 -11.04
C LEU A 278 -3.84 -3.08 -10.38
N ALA A 279 -4.37 -2.16 -11.19
CA ALA A 279 -5.02 -0.96 -10.69
C ALA A 279 -6.53 -1.03 -10.87
N LEU A 280 -7.28 -0.48 -9.91
CA LEU A 280 -8.74 -0.49 -9.91
C LEU A 280 -9.34 0.92 -9.85
N ASP A 281 -10.58 1.03 -10.32
CA ASP A 281 -11.37 2.26 -10.28
C ASP A 281 -11.91 2.54 -8.86
N LYS A 282 -12.49 3.72 -8.63
CA LYS A 282 -13.22 4.01 -7.41
C LYS A 282 -14.57 3.30 -7.36
N CYS A 283 -15.06 3.07 -6.14
CA CYS A 283 -16.39 2.51 -5.89
C CYS A 283 -17.47 3.25 -6.70
N GLY A 284 -18.36 2.48 -7.34
CA GLY A 284 -19.48 3.05 -8.07
C GLY A 284 -20.08 2.11 -9.12
N ARG A 285 -21.31 2.44 -9.54
CA ARG A 285 -22.04 1.67 -10.55
C ARG A 285 -21.30 1.64 -11.88
N ASN A 286 -21.28 0.48 -12.54
CA ASN A 286 -20.64 0.23 -13.83
C ASN A 286 -19.12 0.53 -13.87
N ARG A 287 -18.46 0.56 -12.70
CA ARG A 287 -17.01 0.74 -12.59
C ARG A 287 -16.32 -0.59 -12.28
N LYS A 288 -15.07 -0.71 -12.73
CA LYS A 288 -14.19 -1.85 -12.44
C LYS A 288 -13.39 -1.58 -11.17
N HIS A 289 -14.06 -1.58 -10.04
CA HIS A 289 -13.53 -1.12 -8.76
C HIS A 289 -13.19 -2.24 -7.75
N LEU A 290 -13.66 -3.46 -8.03
CA LEU A 290 -13.56 -4.61 -7.13
C LEU A 290 -13.21 -5.86 -7.93
N GLU A 291 -12.17 -6.57 -7.51
CA GLU A 291 -11.66 -7.79 -8.14
C GLU A 291 -11.21 -8.79 -7.08
N MET A 292 -11.41 -10.09 -7.32
CA MET A 292 -10.95 -11.13 -6.41
C MET A 292 -9.67 -11.74 -6.95
N ILE A 293 -8.63 -11.76 -6.13
CA ILE A 293 -7.39 -12.48 -6.41
C ILE A 293 -7.28 -13.69 -5.48
N THR A 294 -6.54 -14.69 -5.94
CA THR A 294 -6.29 -15.92 -5.20
C THR A 294 -4.80 -16.15 -5.15
N VAL A 295 -4.28 -16.37 -3.94
CA VAL A 295 -2.86 -16.67 -3.70
C VAL A 295 -2.74 -18.02 -3.02
N ASN A 296 -1.77 -18.81 -3.47
CA ASN A 296 -1.48 -20.12 -2.88
C ASN A 296 -0.79 -19.88 -1.53
N VAL A 297 -1.27 -20.53 -0.49
CA VAL A 297 -0.66 -20.43 0.85
C VAL A 297 0.22 -21.62 1.13
N ASN A 298 1.25 -21.42 1.95
CA ASN A 298 2.10 -22.49 2.43
C ASN A 298 1.55 -23.03 3.75
N SER A 299 0.97 -24.22 3.73
CA SER A 299 0.39 -24.87 4.90
C SER A 299 1.41 -25.22 5.99
N SER A 300 2.71 -25.17 5.68
CA SER A 300 3.80 -25.37 6.64
C SER A 300 4.24 -24.08 7.34
N HIS A 301 3.74 -22.91 6.92
CA HIS A 301 4.09 -21.64 7.55
C HIS A 301 3.46 -21.55 8.95
N PRO A 302 4.16 -21.07 10.00
CA PRO A 302 3.62 -21.03 11.37
C PRO A 302 2.34 -20.18 11.54
N THR A 303 2.12 -19.22 10.65
CA THR A 303 0.91 -18.37 10.65
C THR A 303 -0.25 -19.00 9.87
N PHE A 304 -0.09 -20.22 9.36
CA PHE A 304 -1.12 -20.92 8.62
C PHE A 304 -2.12 -21.59 9.59
N HIS A 305 -3.41 -21.33 9.39
CA HIS A 305 -4.51 -21.87 10.16
C HIS A 305 -5.64 -22.31 9.23
N GLN A 306 -6.06 -23.57 9.33
CA GLN A 306 -7.06 -24.14 8.43
C GLN A 306 -8.48 -23.59 8.67
N ASP A 307 -8.83 -23.34 9.94
CA ASP A 307 -10.23 -23.07 10.34
C ASP A 307 -10.53 -21.58 10.56
N TYR A 308 -9.50 -20.74 10.66
CA TYR A 308 -9.68 -19.31 10.96
C TYR A 308 -8.58 -18.46 10.33
N LEU A 309 -8.84 -17.17 10.18
CA LEU A 309 -7.87 -16.20 9.70
C LEU A 309 -7.27 -15.43 10.88
N ARG A 310 -5.93 -15.40 10.98
CA ARG A 310 -5.20 -14.45 11.83
C ARG A 310 -4.31 -13.58 10.97
N ILE A 311 -4.19 -12.32 11.38
CA ILE A 311 -3.28 -11.35 10.76
C ILE A 311 -2.17 -11.07 11.77
N TYR A 312 -0.94 -11.10 11.30
CA TYR A 312 0.25 -10.85 12.08
C TYR A 312 0.95 -9.60 11.55
N LEU A 313 1.58 -8.80 12.41
CA LEU A 313 2.58 -7.82 11.98
C LEU A 313 3.80 -8.56 11.43
N ASN A 314 4.43 -8.05 10.37
CA ASN A 314 5.66 -8.63 9.85
C ASN A 314 6.85 -8.28 10.79
N PRO A 315 7.48 -9.28 11.45
CA PRO A 315 8.60 -9.04 12.36
C PRO A 315 9.80 -8.35 11.70
N GLU A 316 10.09 -8.69 10.43
CA GLU A 316 11.19 -8.08 9.68
C GLU A 316 10.95 -6.58 9.50
N PHE A 317 9.73 -6.22 9.09
CA PHE A 317 9.35 -4.82 8.90
C PHE A 317 9.42 -4.02 10.21
N LEU A 318 8.96 -4.60 11.32
CA LEU A 318 9.03 -3.97 12.64
C LEU A 318 10.48 -3.74 13.08
N ALA A 319 11.34 -4.76 12.90
CA ALA A 319 12.76 -4.65 13.20
C ALA A 319 13.46 -3.59 12.32
N ASN A 320 13.13 -3.53 11.03
CA ASN A 320 13.66 -2.51 10.11
C ASN A 320 13.28 -1.10 10.58
N ARG A 321 12.00 -0.91 10.94
CA ARG A 321 11.51 0.38 11.45
C ARG A 321 12.17 0.75 12.78
N GLU A 322 12.30 -0.19 13.70
CA GLU A 322 12.95 0.07 14.99
C GLU A 322 14.42 0.47 14.80
N PHE A 323 15.15 -0.25 13.96
CA PHE A 323 16.54 0.07 13.63
C PHE A 323 16.67 1.46 13.01
N LEU A 324 15.87 1.79 11.99
CA LEU A 324 15.88 3.10 11.35
C LEU A 324 15.47 4.25 12.28
N SER A 325 14.73 3.97 13.35
CA SER A 325 14.42 4.97 14.39
C SER A 325 15.64 5.33 15.25
N LYS A 326 16.59 4.40 15.39
CA LYS A 326 17.86 4.58 16.11
C LYS A 326 18.96 5.09 15.18
N GLU A 327 18.96 4.65 13.92
CA GLU A 327 19.93 5.01 12.89
C GLU A 327 19.27 5.63 11.66
N PRO A 328 18.85 6.92 11.76
CA PRO A 328 18.13 7.59 10.68
C PRO A 328 19.04 7.87 9.48
N GLN A 329 18.55 7.56 8.29
CA GLN A 329 19.28 7.77 7.04
C GLN A 329 18.98 9.16 6.47
N THR A 330 20.02 9.99 6.24
CA THR A 330 19.89 11.37 5.74
C THR A 330 20.30 11.54 4.27
N GLY A 331 21.07 10.59 3.71
CA GLY A 331 21.52 10.58 2.31
C GLY A 331 20.37 10.50 1.29
N ARG A 332 20.66 10.61 -0.01
CA ARG A 332 19.62 10.43 -1.02
C ARG A 332 19.17 8.97 -1.05
N LEU A 333 17.95 8.71 -1.51
CA LEU A 333 17.40 7.36 -1.51
C LEU A 333 18.27 6.42 -2.36
N GLU A 334 18.81 6.94 -3.46
CA GLU A 334 19.65 6.21 -4.41
C GLU A 334 21.04 5.85 -3.84
N ASP A 335 21.50 6.58 -2.83
CA ASP A 335 22.82 6.39 -2.21
C ASP A 335 22.78 5.42 -1.01
N ILE A 336 21.60 4.91 -0.66
CA ILE A 336 21.43 4.05 0.53
C ILE A 336 21.61 2.58 0.14
N ASP A 337 22.61 1.96 0.75
CA ASP A 337 22.83 0.52 0.68
C ASP A 337 21.92 -0.21 1.68
N PHE A 338 20.78 -0.69 1.20
CA PHE A 338 19.78 -1.36 2.03
C PHE A 338 20.23 -2.74 2.52
N ASP A 339 21.12 -3.41 1.80
CA ASP A 339 21.59 -4.74 2.20
C ASP A 339 22.60 -4.60 3.34
N ARG A 340 23.48 -3.60 3.29
CA ARG A 340 24.32 -3.21 4.44
C ARG A 340 23.52 -2.76 5.65
N LEU A 341 22.44 -1.99 5.48
CA LEU A 341 21.57 -1.62 6.61
C LEU A 341 20.92 -2.85 7.24
N ARG A 342 20.57 -3.86 6.42
CA ARG A 342 20.00 -5.12 6.91
C ARG A 342 21.04 -5.93 7.68
N GLU A 343 22.27 -6.01 7.18
CA GLU A 343 23.40 -6.64 7.89
C GLU A 343 23.68 -5.96 9.24
N GLN A 344 23.65 -4.63 9.28
CA GLN A 344 23.85 -3.85 10.52
C GLN A 344 22.73 -4.05 11.53
N ARG A 345 21.49 -4.10 11.06
CA ARG A 345 20.33 -4.44 11.91
C ARG A 345 20.47 -5.85 12.49
N GLY A 346 21.10 -6.76 11.76
CA GLY A 346 21.19 -8.19 12.08
C GLY A 346 19.98 -8.98 11.60
N GLU A 347 20.04 -10.32 11.74
CA GLU A 347 18.94 -11.22 11.39
C GLU A 347 17.80 -11.17 12.44
N VAL A 348 16.56 -11.36 11.98
CA VAL A 348 15.42 -11.57 12.89
C VAL A 348 15.33 -13.06 13.20
N GLU A 349 16.15 -13.53 14.13
CA GLU A 349 16.14 -14.94 14.56
C GLU A 349 15.03 -15.21 15.59
N SER A 350 14.55 -16.46 15.65
CA SER A 350 13.64 -16.97 16.70
C SER A 350 12.29 -16.22 16.83
N ILE A 351 11.58 -16.05 15.71
CA ILE A 351 10.25 -15.41 15.69
C ILE A 351 9.22 -16.27 16.44
N ASN A 352 8.75 -15.75 17.58
CA ASN A 352 7.52 -16.22 18.22
C ASN A 352 6.32 -15.45 17.64
N TRP A 353 5.62 -16.05 16.68
CA TRP A 353 4.53 -15.39 15.94
C TRP A 353 3.37 -14.90 16.81
N GLU A 354 3.14 -15.51 17.98
CA GLU A 354 2.06 -15.06 18.87
C GLU A 354 2.30 -13.64 19.41
N ASP A 355 3.56 -13.19 19.50
CA ASP A 355 3.91 -11.82 19.93
C ASP A 355 3.57 -10.76 18.86
N TYR A 356 3.23 -11.19 17.65
CA TYR A 356 2.98 -10.34 16.49
C TYR A 356 1.52 -10.37 16.03
N ILE A 357 0.62 -11.02 16.76
CA ILE A 357 -0.80 -11.08 16.40
C ILE A 357 -1.40 -9.67 16.43
N LEU A 358 -2.11 -9.30 15.36
CA LEU A 358 -2.98 -8.12 15.37
C LEU A 358 -4.25 -8.44 16.15
N GLU A 359 -4.22 -8.13 17.44
CA GLU A 359 -5.42 -8.19 18.28
C GLU A 359 -6.18 -6.86 18.21
N GLU A 360 -7.51 -6.96 18.13
CA GLU A 360 -8.39 -5.83 18.43
C GLU A 360 -8.32 -5.56 19.93
N SER A 361 -7.26 -4.88 20.39
CA SER A 361 -7.18 -4.44 21.78
C SER A 361 -8.39 -3.54 22.05
N GLY A 362 -9.31 -4.03 22.90
CA GLY A 362 -10.61 -3.42 23.13
C GLY A 362 -10.50 -1.92 23.35
N ARG A 363 -11.00 -1.14 22.38
CA ARG A 363 -11.27 0.28 22.59
C ARG A 363 -12.34 0.34 23.68
N LYS A 364 -11.95 0.74 24.89
CA LYS A 364 -12.92 1.29 25.82
C LYS A 364 -13.48 2.54 25.13
N ALA A 365 -14.79 2.46 24.84
CA ALA A 365 -15.60 3.52 24.28
C ALA A 365 -15.42 4.86 25.00
#